data_AF-A0A7G1NL53-F1
#
_entry.id   AF-A0A7G1NL53-F1
#
_cell.length_a   1.000
_cell.length_b   1.000
_cell.length_c   1.000
_cell.angle_alpha   90.00
_cell.angle_beta   90.00
_cell.angle_gamma   90.00
#
_symmetry.space_group_name_H-M   'P 1'
#
loop_
_entity.id
_entity.type
_entity.pdbx_description
1 polymer ?
#
loop_
_entity_poly.entity_id
_entity_poly.type
_entity_poly.pdbx_seq_one_letter_code
_entity_poly.pdbx_strand_id
1 'polypeptide(L)'
;MCSREGRVDFLEEVRLRPGMWVNRRSLQHLDSMLTGYRVALGIHGIAEPFNFWTPGSQGRSSEWLGQRLGRHSCLGWAVEIEREAELAGRPAMEMFFEFLDEFRAAGHQGHDGAEPDGHPPTETQEPHASV
;
A
#
# COMPACT_ATOMS: atom_id res chain seq x y z
N MET A 1 -2.26 11.34 27.86
CA MET A 1 -3.58 11.40 27.18
C MET A 1 -3.78 10.09 26.44
N CYS A 2 -4.56 9.17 26.98
CA CYS A 2 -5.03 7.98 26.25
C CYS A 2 -6.19 8.39 25.36
N SER A 3 -6.06 8.16 24.04
CA SER A 3 -7.10 7.65 23.14
C SER A 3 -6.65 7.82 21.69
N ARG A 4 -6.27 6.72 21.04
CA ARG A 4 -6.96 6.22 19.85
C ARG A 4 -6.55 4.76 19.63
N GLU A 5 -7.41 3.87 20.10
CA GLU A 5 -7.64 2.49 19.67
C GLU A 5 -6.55 1.84 18.80
N GLY A 6 -5.96 0.77 19.33
CA GLY A 6 -5.12 -0.16 18.57
C GLY A 6 -5.93 -0.83 17.47
N ARG A 7 -6.03 -0.16 16.32
CA ARG A 7 -6.53 -0.77 15.10
C ARG A 7 -5.40 -1.63 14.55
N VAL A 8 -5.53 -2.94 14.76
CA VAL A 8 -4.75 -3.92 14.03
C VAL A 8 -5.14 -3.73 12.55
N ASP A 9 -4.17 -3.43 11.69
CA ASP A 9 -4.38 -3.43 10.24
C ASP A 9 -4.94 -4.81 9.88
N PHE A 10 -6.03 -4.88 9.14
CA PHE A 10 -6.68 -6.14 8.76
C PHE A 10 -5.67 -7.16 8.20
N LEU A 11 -4.65 -6.69 7.46
CA LEU A 11 -3.59 -7.58 6.97
C LEU A 11 -2.71 -8.18 8.07
N GLU A 12 -2.51 -7.50 9.18
CA GLU A 12 -1.79 -8.05 10.34
C GLU A 12 -2.64 -9.15 11.01
N GLU A 13 -3.97 -9.01 11.06
CA GLU A 13 -4.86 -10.09 11.52
C GLU A 13 -4.81 -11.30 10.59
N VAL A 14 -4.79 -11.07 9.27
CA VAL A 14 -4.61 -12.13 8.27
C VAL A 14 -3.23 -12.79 8.41
N ARG A 15 -2.16 -12.01 8.67
CA ARG A 15 -0.80 -12.51 8.86
C ARG A 15 -0.69 -13.44 10.07
N LEU A 16 -1.34 -13.08 11.18
CA LEU A 16 -1.33 -13.87 12.41
C LEU A 16 -2.07 -15.20 12.27
N ARG A 17 -3.15 -15.25 11.47
CA ARG A 17 -4.03 -16.43 11.37
C ARG A 17 -4.57 -16.66 9.95
N PRO A 18 -3.72 -16.92 8.94
CA PRO A 18 -4.14 -16.94 7.54
C PRO A 18 -5.20 -18.02 7.26
N GLY A 19 -5.17 -19.15 7.98
CA GLY A 19 -6.17 -20.22 7.84
C GLY A 19 -7.57 -19.88 8.40
N MET A 20 -7.68 -18.85 9.26
CA MET A 20 -8.97 -18.36 9.77
C MET A 20 -9.68 -17.46 8.76
N TRP A 21 -8.91 -16.74 7.94
CA TRP A 21 -9.43 -15.69 7.06
C TRP A 21 -9.49 -16.12 5.61
N VAL A 22 -8.50 -16.87 5.12
CA VAL A 22 -8.35 -17.19 3.71
C VAL A 22 -8.46 -18.69 3.48
N ASN A 23 -9.62 -19.11 2.97
CA ASN A 23 -9.83 -20.51 2.59
C ASN A 23 -8.75 -20.96 1.58
N ARG A 24 -8.17 -22.14 1.79
CA ARG A 24 -7.06 -22.72 0.99
C ARG A 24 -5.78 -21.87 0.89
N ARG A 25 -5.64 -20.76 1.62
CA ARG A 25 -4.52 -19.80 1.49
C ARG A 25 -4.35 -19.22 0.07
N SER A 26 -5.43 -19.12 -0.71
CA SER A 26 -5.38 -18.50 -2.05
C SER A 26 -5.34 -16.98 -1.95
N LEU A 27 -4.36 -16.37 -2.61
CA LEU A 27 -4.23 -14.91 -2.67
C LEU A 27 -5.35 -14.28 -3.50
N GLN A 28 -5.92 -14.99 -4.48
CA GLN A 28 -7.08 -14.50 -5.23
C GLN A 28 -8.31 -14.33 -4.32
N HIS A 29 -8.50 -15.25 -3.38
CA HIS A 29 -9.55 -15.13 -2.37
C HIS A 29 -9.29 -13.93 -1.45
N LEU A 30 -8.04 -13.73 -1.02
CA LEU A 30 -7.65 -12.56 -0.24
C LEU A 30 -7.89 -11.25 -1.01
N ASP A 31 -7.55 -11.17 -2.30
CA ASP A 31 -7.79 -10.01 -3.17
C ASP A 31 -9.29 -9.68 -3.27
N SER A 32 -10.13 -10.71 -3.38
CA SER A 32 -11.59 -10.55 -3.41
C SER A 32 -12.13 -10.02 -2.08
N MET A 33 -11.64 -10.54 -0.94
CA MET A 33 -11.99 -10.05 0.39
C MET A 33 -11.57 -8.59 0.60
N LEU A 34 -10.33 -8.25 0.24
CA LEU A 34 -9.79 -6.90 0.36
C LEU A 34 -10.54 -5.89 -0.51
N THR A 35 -10.98 -6.32 -1.69
CA THR A 35 -11.86 -5.52 -2.56
C THR A 35 -13.19 -5.22 -1.89
N GLY A 36 -13.85 -6.24 -1.32
CA GLY A 36 -15.10 -6.06 -0.58
C GLY A 36 -14.95 -5.16 0.65
N TYR A 37 -13.86 -5.34 1.41
CA TYR A 37 -13.54 -4.50 2.56
C TYR A 37 -13.40 -3.03 2.18
N ARG A 38 -12.66 -2.73 1.10
CA ARG A 38 -12.51 -1.35 0.59
C ARG A 38 -13.84 -0.73 0.15
N VAL A 39 -14.69 -1.50 -0.54
CA VAL A 39 -16.03 -1.03 -0.92
C VAL A 39 -16.85 -0.68 0.31
N ALA A 40 -16.83 -1.53 1.35
CA ALA A 40 -17.52 -1.26 2.61
C ALA A 40 -17.00 0.01 3.28
N LEU A 41 -15.68 0.19 3.37
CA LEU A 41 -15.09 1.42 3.93
C LEU A 41 -15.50 2.67 3.16
N GLY A 42 -15.55 2.60 1.82
CA GLY A 42 -16.03 3.68 0.96
C GLY A 42 -17.50 4.04 1.24
N ILE A 43 -18.37 3.04 1.39
CA ILE A 43 -19.79 3.24 1.75
C ILE A 43 -19.92 3.89 3.13
N HIS A 44 -19.07 3.51 4.08
CA HIS A 44 -19.08 4.04 5.44
C HIS A 44 -18.29 5.34 5.62
N GLY A 45 -17.69 5.89 4.56
CA GLY A 45 -16.91 7.13 4.61
C GLY A 45 -15.64 7.03 5.46
N ILE A 46 -15.11 5.82 5.65
CA ILE A 46 -13.92 5.57 6.46
C ILE A 46 -12.68 5.71 5.55
N ALA A 47 -11.85 6.71 5.85
CA ALA A 47 -10.58 6.90 5.16
C ALA A 47 -9.49 6.05 5.84
N GLU A 48 -9.04 5.00 5.15
CA GLU A 48 -7.91 4.18 5.56
C GLU A 48 -6.87 4.13 4.42
N PRO A 49 -5.58 4.35 4.71
CA PRO A 49 -4.56 4.43 3.68
C PRO A 49 -4.21 3.05 3.12
N PHE A 50 -4.88 2.65 2.03
CA PHE A 50 -4.54 1.46 1.26
C PHE A 50 -3.54 1.80 0.15
N ASN A 51 -2.25 1.80 0.50
CA ASN A 51 -1.19 2.19 -0.43
C ASN A 51 -0.67 1.00 -1.27
N PHE A 52 -0.78 -0.23 -0.74
CA PHE A 52 -0.23 -1.44 -1.38
C PHE A 52 -1.23 -2.16 -2.29
N TRP A 53 -2.55 -2.02 -2.09
CA TRP A 53 -3.53 -2.62 -3.00
C TRP A 53 -4.63 -1.63 -3.31
N THR A 54 -4.75 -1.29 -4.59
CA THR A 54 -5.86 -0.48 -5.10
C THR A 54 -6.61 -1.35 -6.10
N PRO A 55 -7.66 -2.08 -5.67
CA PRO A 55 -8.51 -2.84 -6.57
C PRO A 55 -8.95 -2.00 -7.76
N GLY A 56 -8.78 -2.54 -8.98
CA GLY A 56 -9.17 -1.88 -10.22
C GLY A 56 -8.25 -0.74 -10.70
N SER A 57 -7.11 -0.47 -10.05
CA SER A 57 -6.11 0.46 -10.57
C SER A 57 -4.75 -0.22 -10.70
N GLN A 58 -4.06 -0.01 -11.83
CA GLN A 58 -2.63 -0.26 -11.98
C GLN A 58 -1.83 0.77 -11.15
N GLY A 59 -2.00 0.72 -9.82
CA GLY A 59 -1.39 1.69 -8.90
C GLY A 59 0.10 1.43 -8.69
N ARG A 60 0.70 2.21 -7.77
CA ARG A 60 2.13 2.12 -7.39
C ARG A 60 2.59 0.70 -7.04
N SER A 61 1.70 -0.14 -6.52
CA SER A 61 2.05 -1.52 -6.15
C SER A 61 2.15 -2.47 -7.33
N SER A 62 1.30 -2.34 -8.35
CA SER A 62 1.44 -3.12 -9.59
C SER A 62 2.69 -2.72 -10.35
N GLU A 63 3.03 -1.43 -10.32
CA GLU A 63 4.28 -0.93 -10.87
C GLU A 63 5.51 -1.45 -10.11
N TRP A 64 5.51 -1.31 -8.77
CA TRP A 64 6.59 -1.82 -7.92
C TRP A 64 6.76 -3.34 -8.05
N LEU A 65 5.66 -4.10 -8.05
CA LEU A 65 5.72 -5.55 -8.22
C LEU A 65 6.26 -5.92 -9.60
N GLY A 66 5.89 -5.16 -10.64
CA GLY A 66 6.41 -5.37 -11.98
C GLY A 66 7.92 -5.13 -12.07
N GLN A 67 8.42 -4.07 -11.42
CA GLN A 67 9.85 -3.81 -11.29
C GLN A 67 10.54 -4.93 -10.49
N ARG A 68 9.94 -5.38 -9.38
CA ARG A 68 10.48 -6.42 -8.50
C ARG A 68 10.60 -7.78 -9.18
N LEU A 69 9.65 -8.14 -10.03
CA LEU A 69 9.61 -9.41 -10.75
C LEU A 69 10.23 -9.32 -12.15
N GLY A 70 10.63 -8.13 -12.60
CA GLY A 70 11.16 -7.90 -13.95
C GLY A 70 10.14 -8.11 -15.08
N ARG A 71 8.83 -8.15 -14.76
CA ARG A 71 7.74 -8.34 -15.73
C ARG A 71 6.51 -7.54 -15.33
N HIS A 72 5.88 -6.87 -16.28
CA HIS A 72 4.56 -6.25 -16.08
C HIS A 72 3.47 -7.23 -16.51
N SER A 73 2.48 -7.46 -15.64
CA SER A 73 1.36 -8.36 -15.91
C SER A 73 0.04 -7.66 -15.62
N CYS A 74 -0.95 -7.90 -16.48
CA CYS A 74 -2.31 -7.38 -16.33
C CYS A 74 -3.19 -8.24 -15.40
N LEU A 75 -2.67 -9.38 -14.91
CA LEU A 75 -3.45 -10.37 -14.15
C LEU A 75 -3.65 -10.00 -12.67
N GLY A 76 -3.08 -8.88 -12.22
CA GLY A 76 -3.15 -8.44 -10.82
C GLY A 76 -2.10 -9.11 -9.94
N TRP A 77 -1.88 -8.53 -8.76
CA TRP A 77 -0.81 -8.94 -7.85
C TRP A 77 -0.99 -10.37 -7.34
N ALA A 78 -2.23 -10.79 -7.04
CA ALA A 78 -2.50 -12.11 -6.45
C ALA A 78 -2.07 -13.25 -7.38
N VAL A 79 -2.41 -13.15 -8.67
CA VAL A 79 -2.04 -14.15 -9.68
C VAL A 79 -0.53 -14.19 -9.91
N GLU A 80 0.12 -13.02 -9.94
CA GLU A 80 1.57 -12.96 -10.14
C GLU A 80 2.36 -13.54 -8.97
N ILE A 81 1.93 -13.28 -7.73
CA ILE A 81 2.59 -13.83 -6.54
C ILE A 81 2.31 -15.34 -6.44
N GLU A 82 1.10 -15.81 -6.72
CA GLU A 82 0.81 -17.26 -6.75
C GLU A 82 1.68 -17.99 -7.77
N ARG A 83 1.82 -17.43 -8.99
CA ARG A 83 2.69 -17.98 -10.03
C ARG A 83 4.16 -18.01 -9.59
N GLU A 84 4.65 -16.92 -9.00
CA GLU A 84 6.04 -16.83 -8.56
C GLU A 84 6.32 -17.79 -7.40
N ALA A 85 5.39 -17.91 -6.46
CA ALA A 85 5.47 -18.84 -5.36
C ALA A 85 5.47 -20.29 -5.83
N GLU A 86 4.66 -20.63 -6.83
CA GLU A 86 4.65 -21.96 -7.46
C GLU A 86 6.00 -22.27 -8.12
N LEU A 87 6.57 -21.35 -8.90
CA LEU A 87 7.90 -21.51 -9.51
C LEU A 87 9.02 -21.69 -8.47
N ALA A 88 8.92 -20.98 -7.35
CA ALA A 88 9.88 -21.06 -6.25
C ALA A 88 9.65 -22.24 -5.30
N GLY A 89 8.53 -22.96 -5.42
CA GLY A 89 8.12 -24.01 -4.47
C GLY A 89 7.83 -23.49 -3.06
N ARG A 90 7.39 -22.23 -2.94
CA ARG A 90 7.15 -21.53 -1.66
C ARG A 90 5.65 -21.30 -1.43
N PRO A 91 5.21 -21.13 -0.17
CA PRO A 91 3.83 -20.74 0.11
C PRO A 91 3.55 -19.31 -0.38
N ALA A 92 2.53 -19.14 -1.25
CA ALA A 92 2.18 -17.83 -1.82
C ALA A 92 1.86 -16.77 -0.75
N MET A 93 1.20 -17.17 0.34
CA MET A 93 0.89 -16.29 1.46
C MET A 93 2.14 -15.71 2.13
N GLU A 94 3.20 -16.51 2.28
CA GLU A 94 4.46 -16.04 2.88
C GLU A 94 5.15 -15.04 1.95
N MET A 95 5.21 -15.36 0.65
CA MET A 95 5.78 -14.47 -0.36
C MET A 95 5.01 -13.14 -0.47
N PHE A 96 3.68 -13.17 -0.33
CA PHE A 96 2.87 -11.96 -0.28
C PHE A 96 3.27 -11.04 0.87
N PHE A 97 3.39 -11.56 2.09
CA PHE A 97 3.77 -10.74 3.25
C PHE A 97 5.20 -10.23 3.16
N GLU A 98 6.13 -11.00 2.57
CA GLU A 98 7.49 -10.52 2.28
C GLU A 98 7.46 -9.32 1.32
N PHE A 99 6.74 -9.42 0.21
CA PHE A 99 6.63 -8.33 -0.76
C PHE A 99 5.91 -7.10 -0.18
N LEU A 100 4.91 -7.31 0.67
CA LEU A 100 4.24 -6.24 1.39
C LEU A 100 5.21 -5.49 2.32
N ASP A 101 6.03 -6.23 3.07
CA ASP A 101 7.03 -5.65 3.97
C ASP A 101 8.11 -4.88 3.17
N GLU A 102 8.60 -5.46 2.07
CA GLU A 102 9.56 -4.79 1.17
C GLU A 102 9.00 -3.49 0.56
N PHE A 103 7.74 -3.51 0.09
CA PHE A 103 7.09 -2.31 -0.44
C PHE A 103 6.90 -1.22 0.62
N ARG A 104 6.48 -1.61 1.83
CA ARG A 104 6.33 -0.68 2.97
C ARG A 104 7.68 -0.03 3.32
N ALA A 105 8.76 -0.81 3.30
CA ALA A 105 10.11 -0.30 3.51
C ALA A 105 10.56 0.66 2.39
N ALA A 106 10.30 0.33 1.12
CA ALA A 106 10.62 1.19 -0.02
C ALA A 106 9.87 2.53 0.03
N GLY A 107 8.61 2.54 0.49
CA GLY A 107 7.82 3.76 0.67
C GLY A 107 8.32 4.67 1.80
N HIS A 108 9.00 4.13 2.80
CA HIS A 108 9.59 4.90 3.92
C HIS A 108 10.88 5.63 3.51
N GLN A 109 11.62 5.10 2.53
CA GLN A 109 12.88 5.69 2.04
C GLN A 109 12.67 6.91 1.12
N GLY A 110 11.41 7.18 0.71
CA GLY A 110 11.07 8.23 -0.26
C GLY A 110 10.61 9.56 0.35
N HIS A 111 10.65 9.74 1.68
CA HIS A 111 10.16 10.97 2.35
C HIS A 111 11.23 11.77 3.12
N ASP A 112 12.44 11.23 3.34
CA ASP A 112 13.49 11.91 4.12
C ASP A 112 14.44 12.78 3.26
N GLY A 113 13.93 13.37 2.18
CA GLY A 113 14.74 14.09 1.18
C GLY A 113 14.20 15.44 0.71
N ALA A 114 13.19 16.02 1.37
CA ALA A 114 12.82 17.41 1.12
C ALA A 114 13.50 18.30 2.17
N GLU A 115 14.67 18.83 1.82
CA GLU A 115 15.32 19.90 2.56
C GLU A 115 14.32 21.05 2.85
N PRO A 116 14.34 21.65 4.04
CA PRO A 116 13.68 22.92 4.27
C PRO A 116 14.52 23.98 3.57
N ASP A 117 14.20 24.30 2.32
CA ASP A 117 14.74 25.47 1.62
C ASP A 117 14.41 26.72 2.45
N GLY A 118 15.42 27.14 3.23
CA GLY A 118 15.42 28.38 3.96
C GLY A 118 15.43 29.54 2.98
N HIS A 119 14.24 30.08 2.68
CA HIS A 119 14.12 31.45 2.20
C HIS A 119 13.83 32.37 3.40
N PRO A 120 14.69 33.37 3.69
CA PRO A 120 14.38 34.40 4.67
C PRO A 120 13.26 35.32 4.14
N PRO A 121 12.50 35.99 5.03
CA PRO A 121 11.44 36.88 4.62
C PRO A 121 12.05 38.18 4.09
N THR A 122 12.03 38.40 2.77
CA THR A 122 12.30 39.72 2.21
C THR A 122 11.01 40.53 2.21
N GLU A 123 10.82 41.22 3.33
CA GLU A 123 10.11 42.49 3.44
C GLU A 123 10.62 43.47 2.37
N THR A 124 9.73 44.09 1.59
CA THR A 124 9.85 45.34 0.80
C THR A 124 8.78 45.27 -0.31
N GLN A 125 7.89 46.21 -0.58
CA GLN A 125 7.53 47.52 -0.04
C GLN A 125 6.32 47.98 -0.86
N GLU A 126 5.32 48.54 -0.18
CA GLU A 126 4.11 49.14 -0.73
C GLU A 126 4.42 50.27 -1.74
N PRO A 127 3.72 50.41 -2.87
CA PRO A 127 3.82 51.61 -3.68
C PRO A 127 2.92 52.71 -3.12
N HIS A 128 3.53 53.69 -2.47
CA HIS A 128 2.93 54.99 -2.17
C HIS A 128 2.62 55.76 -3.47
N ALA A 129 1.45 56.42 -3.49
CA ALA A 129 1.04 57.36 -4.52
C ALA A 129 1.85 58.67 -4.48
N SER A 130 2.09 59.29 -5.65
CA SER A 130 1.85 60.71 -5.97
C SER A 130 2.58 61.18 -7.24
N VAL A 131 1.82 61.65 -8.24
CA VAL A 131 1.85 63.02 -8.81
C VAL A 131 0.64 63.22 -9.71
#